data_AF-A0A101HQR1-F1
#
_entry.id   AF-A0A101HQR1-F1
#
_cell.length_a   1.000
_cell.length_b   1.000
_cell.length_c   1.000
_cell.angle_alpha   90.00
_cell.angle_beta   90.00
_cell.angle_gamma   90.00
#
_symmetry.space_group_name_H-M   'P 1'
#
loop_
_entity.id
_entity.type
_entity.pdbx_description
1 polymer ?
#
loop_
_entity_poly.entity_id
_entity_poly.type
_entity_poly.pdbx_seq_one_letter_code
_entity_poly.pdbx_strand_id
1 'polypeptide(L)'
;MQWKTANLNFAKNFVKEQILCKALGYTEKDPEVNMPKILNLVKLLAIKKEHKEQVEQVALAYQQNPAIRTFVNRLFVATHPNIKHRLIYTWFINAMIFGIPKQAQM
;
A
#
# COMPACT_ATOMS: atom_id res chain seq x y z
N MET A 1 19.46 4.07 -26.52
CA MET A 1 18.53 2.97 -26.17
C MET A 1 18.07 3.06 -24.70
N GLN A 2 17.67 4.24 -24.21
CA GLN A 2 17.24 4.44 -22.81
C GLN A 2 15.70 4.61 -22.67
N TRP A 3 15.00 4.84 -23.77
CA TRP A 3 13.55 5.08 -23.79
C TRP A 3 12.70 3.82 -23.62
N LYS A 4 13.16 2.66 -24.13
CA LYS A 4 12.45 1.37 -23.99
C LYS A 4 12.45 0.86 -22.54
N THR A 5 13.52 1.07 -21.78
CA THR A 5 13.65 0.63 -20.39
C THR A 5 12.82 1.48 -19.42
N ALA A 6 12.74 2.80 -19.65
CA ALA A 6 11.86 3.69 -18.89
C ALA A 6 10.38 3.30 -19.03
N ASN A 7 9.95 2.99 -20.27
CA ASN A 7 8.58 2.57 -20.56
C ASN A 7 8.23 1.21 -19.93
N LEU A 8 9.16 0.25 -19.93
CA LEU A 8 8.96 -1.05 -19.29
C LEU A 8 8.88 -0.95 -17.76
N ASN A 9 9.73 -0.13 -17.12
CA ASN A 9 9.68 0.08 -15.68
C ASN A 9 8.40 0.80 -15.26
N PHE A 10 7.95 1.77 -16.06
CA PHE A 10 6.66 2.43 -15.86
C PHE A 10 5.49 1.43 -15.95
N ALA A 11 5.44 0.61 -17.00
CA ALA A 11 4.41 -0.40 -17.17
C ALA A 11 4.40 -1.43 -16.02
N LYS A 12 5.58 -1.88 -15.57
CA LYS A 12 5.71 -2.76 -14.41
C LYS A 12 5.17 -2.12 -13.13
N ASN A 13 5.48 -0.86 -12.88
CA ASN A 13 4.99 -0.15 -11.69
C ASN A 13 3.48 0.09 -11.75
N PHE A 14 2.95 0.43 -12.93
CA PHE A 14 1.51 0.56 -13.14
C PHE A 14 0.76 -0.75 -12.87
N VAL A 15 1.28 -1.88 -13.35
CA VAL A 15 0.66 -3.20 -13.07
C VAL A 15 0.71 -3.53 -11.58
N LYS A 16 1.82 -3.24 -10.89
CA LYS A 16 1.95 -3.41 -9.43
C LYS A 16 0.92 -2.58 -8.67
N GLU A 17 0.72 -1.33 -9.09
CA GLU A 17 -0.28 -0.42 -8.53
C GLU A 17 -1.70 -0.99 -8.69
N GLN A 18 -2.06 -1.43 -9.90
CA GLN A 18 -3.38 -2.02 -10.16
C GLN A 18 -3.65 -3.29 -9.35
N ILE A 19 -2.64 -4.15 -9.16
CA ILE A 19 -2.74 -5.35 -8.33
C ILE A 19 -2.99 -4.97 -6.87
N LEU A 20 -2.25 -3.99 -6.34
CA LEU A 20 -2.43 -3.51 -4.98
C LEU A 20 -3.82 -2.89 -4.78
N CYS A 21 -4.29 -2.09 -5.74
CA CYS A 21 -5.60 -1.48 -5.73
C CYS A 21 -6.74 -2.51 -5.66
N LYS A 22 -6.62 -3.60 -6.44
CA LYS A 22 -7.57 -4.72 -6.37
C LYS A 22 -7.49 -5.46 -5.04
N ALA A 23 -6.28 -5.72 -4.53
CA ALA A 23 -6.08 -6.40 -3.25
C ALA A 23 -6.70 -5.62 -2.08
N LEU A 24 -6.58 -4.30 -2.08
CA LEU A 24 -7.17 -3.42 -1.06
C LEU A 24 -8.70 -3.47 -1.06
N GLY A 25 -9.34 -3.61 -2.24
CA GLY A 25 -10.78 -3.80 -2.34
C GLY A 25 -11.28 -5.08 -1.67
N TYR A 26 -10.47 -6.13 -1.61
CA TYR A 26 -10.84 -7.36 -0.89
C TYR A 26 -10.78 -7.21 0.63
N THR A 27 -9.96 -6.30 1.13
CA THR A 27 -9.81 -6.04 2.57
C THR A 27 -10.97 -5.28 3.16
N GLU A 28 -11.74 -4.56 2.34
CA GLU A 28 -12.97 -3.91 2.80
C GLU A 28 -14.01 -4.90 3.32
N LYS A 29 -13.95 -6.17 2.91
CA LYS A 29 -14.89 -7.22 3.36
C LYS A 29 -14.53 -7.79 4.72
N ASP A 30 -13.25 -8.04 4.97
CA ASP A 30 -12.74 -8.58 6.22
C ASP A 30 -11.33 -8.03 6.48
N PRO A 31 -11.23 -6.88 7.17
CA PRO A 31 -9.94 -6.23 7.38
C PRO A 31 -9.04 -7.01 8.32
N GLU A 32 -9.58 -7.76 9.29
CA GLU A 32 -8.76 -8.50 10.25
C GLU A 32 -7.99 -9.64 9.59
N VAL A 33 -8.64 -10.39 8.69
CA VAL A 33 -8.01 -11.49 7.96
C VAL A 33 -7.12 -10.99 6.82
N ASN A 34 -7.44 -9.85 6.21
CA ASN A 34 -6.79 -9.39 4.98
C ASN A 34 -5.73 -8.31 5.18
N MET A 35 -5.72 -7.57 6.29
CA MET A 35 -4.68 -6.55 6.55
C MET A 35 -3.26 -7.12 6.56
N PRO A 36 -2.97 -8.28 7.20
CA PRO A 36 -1.64 -8.87 7.14
C PRO A 36 -1.20 -9.21 5.71
N LYS A 37 -2.15 -9.66 4.87
CA LYS A 37 -1.88 -10.00 3.46
C LYS A 37 -1.55 -8.76 2.64
N ILE A 38 -2.25 -7.65 2.85
CA ILE A 38 -1.93 -6.38 2.19
C ILE A 38 -0.55 -5.90 2.62
N LEU A 39 -0.25 -5.86 3.93
CA LEU A 39 1.03 -5.34 4.40
C LEU A 39 2.19 -6.15 3.82
N ASN A 40 2.03 -7.47 3.70
CA ASN A 40 3.00 -8.31 3.00
C ASN A 40 3.10 -7.97 1.50
N LEU A 41 1.97 -7.77 0.81
CA LEU A 41 1.97 -7.36 -0.58
C LEU A 41 2.66 -6.00 -0.78
N VAL A 42 2.37 -5.01 0.08
CA VAL A 42 3.02 -3.70 0.05
C VAL A 42 4.53 -3.84 0.26
N LYS A 43 4.98 -4.68 1.20
CA LYS A 43 6.41 -4.98 1.43
C LYS A 43 7.08 -5.56 0.18
N LEU A 44 6.41 -6.46 -0.53
CA LEU A 44 6.90 -7.05 -1.77
C LEU A 44 6.97 -6.04 -2.92
N LEU A 45 6.00 -5.12 -3.00
CA LEU A 45 5.91 -4.13 -4.06
C LEU A 45 6.83 -2.92 -3.84
N ALA A 46 7.16 -2.60 -2.59
CA ALA A 46 8.05 -1.51 -2.24
C ALA A 46 9.42 -1.67 -2.90
N ILE A 47 9.86 -0.63 -3.60
CA ILE A 47 11.14 -0.63 -4.35
C ILE A 47 12.31 -0.27 -3.43
N LYS A 48 12.14 0.73 -2.58
CA LYS A 48 13.18 1.21 -1.65
C LYS A 48 13.23 0.35 -0.39
N LYS A 49 14.45 0.09 0.12
CA LYS A 49 14.67 -0.67 1.36
C LYS A 49 13.99 -0.02 2.56
N GLU A 50 14.11 1.31 2.68
CA GLU A 50 13.48 2.11 3.74
C GLU A 50 11.95 1.90 3.79
N HIS A 51 11.29 1.89 2.62
CA HIS A 51 9.84 1.65 2.56
C HIS A 51 9.49 0.22 2.99
N LYS A 52 10.34 -0.77 2.71
CA LYS A 52 10.14 -2.14 3.19
C LYS A 52 10.25 -2.23 4.71
N GLU A 53 11.25 -1.57 5.28
CA GLU A 53 11.47 -1.51 6.73
C GLU A 53 10.30 -0.81 7.42
N GLN A 54 9.80 0.30 6.87
CA GLN A 54 8.62 1.00 7.39
C GLN A 54 7.37 0.12 7.36
N VAL A 55 7.12 -0.60 6.27
CA VAL A 55 5.97 -1.50 6.15
C VAL A 55 6.06 -2.66 7.14
N GLU A 56 7.27 -3.15 7.39
CA GLU A 56 7.53 -4.19 8.39
C GLU A 56 7.24 -3.69 9.81
N GLN A 57 7.66 -2.47 10.15
CA GLN A 57 7.32 -1.86 11.44
C GLN A 57 5.80 -1.70 11.62
N VAL A 58 5.09 -1.28 10.57
CA VAL A 58 3.63 -1.18 10.59
C VAL A 58 2.98 -2.56 10.76
N ALA A 59 3.49 -3.60 10.08
CA ALA A 59 3.01 -4.96 10.22
C ALA A 59 3.22 -5.51 11.63
N LEU A 60 4.38 -5.27 12.22
CA LEU A 60 4.67 -5.66 13.61
C LEU A 60 3.74 -4.93 14.59
N ALA A 61 3.57 -3.61 14.43
CA ALA A 61 2.66 -2.82 15.26
C ALA A 61 1.22 -3.33 15.17
N TYR A 62 0.75 -3.68 13.97
CA TYR A 62 -0.59 -4.25 13.78
C TYR A 62 -0.74 -5.64 14.43
N GLN A 63 0.28 -6.49 14.39
CA GLN A 63 0.22 -7.83 14.96
C GLN A 63 0.36 -7.84 16.48
N GLN A 64 1.29 -7.05 17.02
CA GLN A 64 1.69 -7.10 18.42
C GLN A 64 0.84 -6.20 19.32
N ASN A 65 0.25 -5.13 18.78
CA ASN A 65 -0.55 -4.20 19.56
C ASN A 65 -2.04 -4.34 19.24
N PRO A 66 -2.84 -4.93 20.16
CA PRO A 66 -4.28 -5.15 19.92
C PRO A 66 -5.08 -3.85 19.80
N ALA A 67 -4.62 -2.76 20.43
CA ALA A 67 -5.25 -1.45 20.29
C ALA A 67 -5.04 -0.89 18.87
N ILE A 68 -3.82 -1.00 18.33
CA ILE A 68 -3.53 -0.62 16.94
C ILE A 68 -4.32 -1.50 15.97
N ARG A 69 -4.36 -2.83 16.20
CA ARG A 69 -5.14 -3.76 15.38
C ARG A 69 -6.61 -3.36 15.32
N THR A 70 -7.20 -3.12 16.49
CA THR A 70 -8.61 -2.71 16.61
C THR A 70 -8.87 -1.36 15.95
N PHE A 71 -7.99 -0.39 16.16
CA PHE A 71 -8.09 0.94 15.55
C PHE A 71 -8.05 0.85 14.02
N VAL A 72 -7.08 0.13 13.47
CA VAL A 72 -6.95 -0.08 12.02
C VAL A 72 -8.18 -0.79 11.48
N ASN A 73 -8.62 -1.89 12.10
CA ASN A 73 -9.82 -2.60 11.64
C ASN A 73 -11.06 -1.68 11.66
N ARG A 74 -11.25 -0.90 12.74
CA ARG A 74 -12.34 0.06 12.84
C ARG A 74 -12.24 1.16 11.80
N LEU A 75 -11.05 1.64 11.46
CA LEU A 75 -10.85 2.62 10.39
C LEU A 75 -11.38 2.09 9.06
N PHE A 76 -11.11 0.82 8.73
CA PHE A 76 -11.56 0.23 7.47
C PHE A 76 -13.06 -0.10 7.43
N VAL A 77 -13.68 -0.36 8.58
CA VAL A 77 -15.14 -0.67 8.69
C VAL A 77 -15.98 0.60 8.84
N ALA A 78 -15.61 1.50 9.75
CA ALA A 78 -16.44 2.63 10.17
C ALA A 78 -16.25 3.90 9.31
N THR A 79 -15.18 3.96 8.50
CA THR A 79 -14.93 5.12 7.65
C THR A 79 -15.74 5.04 6.37
N HIS A 80 -16.35 6.15 5.97
CA HIS A 80 -17.13 6.22 4.73
C HIS A 80 -16.28 5.78 3.51
N PRO A 81 -16.81 4.97 2.58
CA PRO A 81 -16.07 4.46 1.42
C PRO A 81 -15.30 5.53 0.64
N ASN A 82 -15.90 6.68 0.39
CA ASN A 82 -15.22 7.80 -0.29
C ASN A 82 -14.00 8.34 0.47
N ILE A 83 -14.04 8.38 1.80
CA ILE A 83 -12.92 8.85 2.62
C ILE A 83 -11.81 7.79 2.64
N LYS A 84 -12.17 6.50 2.81
CA LYS A 84 -11.22 5.38 2.68
C LYS A 84 -10.53 5.41 1.33
N HIS A 85 -11.30 5.61 0.26
CA HIS A 85 -10.76 5.66 -1.08
C HIS A 85 -9.72 6.80 -1.22
N ARG A 86 -10.04 8.00 -0.72
CA ARG A 86 -9.11 9.13 -0.79
C ARG A 86 -7.85 8.92 0.06
N LEU A 87 -7.98 8.38 1.26
CA LEU A 87 -6.84 8.11 2.15
C LEU A 87 -5.93 7.02 1.58
N ILE A 88 -6.51 5.89 1.17
CA ILE A 88 -5.76 4.71 0.74
C ILE A 88 -5.17 4.93 -0.65
N TYR A 89 -5.99 5.29 -1.63
CA TYR A 89 -5.52 5.38 -3.01
C TYR A 89 -4.75 6.68 -3.26
N THR A 90 -5.31 7.82 -2.87
CA THR A 90 -4.73 9.12 -3.23
C THR A 90 -3.52 9.47 -2.37
N TRP A 91 -3.59 9.25 -1.06
CA TRP A 91 -2.49 9.61 -0.17
C TRP A 91 -1.51 8.46 0.02
N PHE A 92 -1.98 7.27 0.41
CA PHE A 92 -1.06 6.18 0.76
C PHE A 92 -0.40 5.52 -0.47
N ILE A 93 -1.17 5.03 -1.43
CA ILE A 93 -0.59 4.37 -2.62
C ILE A 93 0.13 5.39 -3.51
N ASN A 94 -0.58 6.44 -3.93
CA ASN A 94 -0.03 7.35 -4.93
C ASN A 94 1.07 8.25 -4.38
N ALA A 95 0.98 8.73 -3.14
CA ALA A 95 2.00 9.63 -2.59
C ALA A 95 3.15 8.85 -1.92
N MET A 96 2.86 7.93 -0.99
CA MET A 96 3.90 7.25 -0.21
C MET A 96 4.59 6.11 -0.97
N ILE A 97 3.84 5.28 -1.71
CA ILE A 97 4.43 4.12 -2.38
C ILE A 97 5.05 4.51 -3.73
N PHE A 98 4.32 5.24 -4.58
CA PHE A 98 4.75 5.53 -5.96
C PHE A 98 5.20 6.98 -6.20
N GLY A 99 4.76 7.94 -5.39
CA GLY A 99 5.07 9.36 -5.56
C GLY A 99 6.53 9.69 -5.25
N ILE A 100 7.03 9.23 -4.10
CA ILE A 100 8.43 9.47 -3.68
C ILE A 100 9.45 8.86 -4.68
N PRO A 101 9.28 7.61 -5.17
CA PRO A 101 10.17 7.07 -6.20
C PRO A 101 10.13 7.84 -7.51
N LYS A 102 8.96 8.36 -7.92
CA LYS A 102 8.81 9.16 -9.15
C LYS A 102 9.52 10.50 -9.03
N GLN A 103 9.46 11.15 -7.88
CA GLN A 103 10.18 12.40 -7.62
C GLN A 103 11.70 12.21 -7.58
N ALA A 104 12.19 11.06 -7.09
CA ALA A 104 13.62 10.75 -7.07
C ALA A 104 14.23 10.43 -8.45
N GLN A 105 13.39 10.31 -9.49
CA GLN A 105 13.80 10.13 -10.89
C GLN A 105 13.77 11.44 -11.70
N MET A 106 13.25 12.53 -11.12
CA MET A 106 13.32 13.89 -11.66
C MET A 106 14.60 14.57 -11.15
#